data_AF-A0A5C6ZUV7-F1
#
_entry.id   AF-A0A5C6ZUV7-F1
#
_cell.length_a   1.000
_cell.length_b   1.000
_cell.length_c   1.000
_cell.angle_alpha   90.00
_cell.angle_beta   90.00
_cell.angle_gamma   90.00
#
_symmetry.space_group_name_H-M   'P 1'
#
loop_
_entity.id
_entity.type
_entity.pdbx_description
1 polymer ?
#
loop_
_entity_poly.entity_id
_entity_poly.type
_entity_poly.pdbx_seq_one_letter_code
_entity_poly.pdbx_strand_id
1 'polypeptide(L)'
;MGLSLSCKNGSEHLEIGLNEKIHHDNFVYLVTGFEVLSVDEYTKRYVVKFKVINNDEVLKHTWKNSIAYIVDSKGNIYNNNKKLQIKLNELEPFEWQNEYHTYPKSEETTTLIFDLPKKVAKPYLKVKGEFFIGDVLDLSEYKKMKVKLF
;
A
#
# COMPACT_ATOMS: atom_id res chain seq x y z
N MET A 1 25.47 -39.49 12.21
CA MET A 1 24.15 -38.82 12.31
C MET A 1 24.40 -37.42 12.88
N GLY A 2 24.17 -36.38 12.10
CA GLY A 2 24.49 -35.00 12.49
C GLY A 2 23.81 -34.03 11.55
N LEU A 3 22.61 -33.64 11.97
CA LEU A 3 21.73 -32.54 11.56
C LEU A 3 22.16 -31.74 10.30
N SER A 4 21.48 -32.01 9.20
CA SER A 4 21.36 -31.09 8.06
C SER A 4 20.48 -29.92 8.48
N LEU A 5 21.10 -28.77 8.76
CA LEU A 5 20.40 -27.48 8.78
C LEU A 5 20.11 -27.12 7.32
N SER A 6 18.92 -27.53 6.86
CA SER A 6 18.36 -27.03 5.62
C SER A 6 18.03 -25.56 5.80
N CYS A 7 18.96 -24.68 5.44
CA CYS A 7 18.68 -23.28 5.20
C CYS A 7 17.75 -23.19 3.98
N LYS A 8 16.44 -23.25 4.22
CA LYS A 8 15.45 -22.75 3.25
C LYS A 8 15.58 -21.23 3.20
N ASN A 9 16.52 -20.76 2.39
CA ASN A 9 16.55 -19.39 1.90
C ASN A 9 15.42 -19.22 0.88
N GLY A 10 14.19 -19.15 1.36
CA GLY A 10 13.04 -18.72 0.59
C GLY A 10 12.77 -17.27 0.96
N SER A 11 13.19 -16.32 0.13
CA SER A 11 12.69 -14.94 0.24
C SER A 11 11.22 -14.95 -0.17
N GLU A 12 10.34 -15.36 0.73
CA GLU A 12 8.90 -15.34 0.51
C GLU A 12 8.48 -13.87 0.45
N HIS A 13 8.05 -13.43 -0.73
CA HIS A 13 7.23 -12.22 -0.82
C HIS A 13 5.96 -12.51 -0.02
N LEU A 14 5.83 -11.92 1.17
CA LEU A 14 4.64 -12.04 2.00
C LEU A 14 3.48 -11.33 1.27
N GLU A 15 2.65 -12.14 0.61
CA GLU A 15 1.41 -11.68 0.01
C GLU A 15 0.31 -11.68 1.06
N ILE A 16 -0.23 -10.51 1.37
CA ILE A 16 -1.28 -10.34 2.36
C ILE A 16 -2.62 -9.98 1.71
N GLY A 17 -3.72 -10.29 2.37
CA GLY A 17 -5.09 -10.03 1.95
C GLY A 17 -5.64 -8.69 2.44
N LEU A 18 -6.95 -8.48 2.20
CA LEU A 18 -7.67 -7.32 2.73
C LEU A 18 -7.69 -7.34 4.26
N ASN A 19 -7.61 -6.15 4.87
CA ASN A 19 -7.56 -5.92 6.32
C ASN A 19 -6.35 -6.56 7.03
N GLU A 20 -5.40 -7.14 6.30
CA GLU A 20 -4.14 -7.59 6.87
C GLU A 20 -3.19 -6.41 7.03
N LYS A 21 -2.43 -6.43 8.13
CA LYS A 21 -1.59 -5.32 8.57
C LYS A 21 -0.19 -5.42 7.96
N ILE A 22 0.23 -4.35 7.30
CA ILE A 22 1.64 -4.13 6.95
C ILE A 22 2.26 -3.33 8.09
N HIS A 23 3.14 -3.94 8.85
CA HIS A 23 3.87 -3.27 9.94
C HIS A 23 5.16 -2.64 9.41
N HIS A 24 5.44 -1.42 9.84
CA HIS A 24 6.69 -0.69 9.60
C HIS A 24 6.98 0.15 10.83
N ASP A 25 7.92 -0.30 11.66
CA ASP A 25 8.19 0.27 12.99
C ASP A 25 6.90 0.38 13.80
N ASN A 26 6.56 1.60 14.23
CA ASN A 26 5.34 1.92 14.98
C ASN A 26 4.13 2.23 14.07
N PHE A 27 4.29 2.18 12.75
CA PHE A 27 3.23 2.46 11.79
C PHE A 27 2.62 1.18 11.24
N VAL A 28 1.32 1.21 10.98
CA VAL A 28 0.59 0.13 10.35
C VAL A 28 -0.17 0.64 9.15
N TYR A 29 0.00 -0.02 8.01
CA TYR A 29 -0.72 0.26 6.78
C TYR A 29 -1.71 -0.87 6.50
N LEU A 30 -2.94 -0.51 6.12
CA LEU A 30 -3.98 -1.47 5.79
C LEU A 30 -4.73 -1.04 4.54
N VAL A 31 -5.13 -2.03 3.74
CA VAL A 31 -6.19 -1.87 2.76
C VAL A 31 -7.48 -2.37 3.38
N THR A 32 -8.42 -1.47 3.65
CA THR A 32 -9.68 -1.81 4.31
C THR A 32 -10.77 -2.22 3.33
N GLY A 33 -10.58 -1.92 2.05
CA GLY A 33 -11.45 -2.35 0.96
C GLY A 33 -10.92 -1.88 -0.39
N PHE A 34 -11.41 -2.50 -1.46
CA PHE A 34 -11.22 -1.97 -2.80
C PHE A 34 -12.38 -2.33 -3.71
N GLU A 35 -12.55 -1.54 -4.76
CA GLU A 35 -13.50 -1.78 -5.84
C GLU A 35 -12.76 -1.72 -7.18
N VAL A 36 -13.24 -2.51 -8.15
CA VAL A 36 -12.68 -2.55 -9.49
C VAL A 36 -13.76 -2.18 -10.50
N LEU A 37 -13.58 -1.06 -11.19
CA LEU A 37 -14.52 -0.52 -12.16
C LEU A 37 -13.96 -0.67 -13.58
N SER A 38 -14.82 -1.01 -14.54
CA SER A 38 -14.43 -0.94 -15.96
C SER A 38 -14.55 0.52 -16.40
N VAL A 39 -13.44 1.11 -16.88
CA VAL A 39 -13.45 2.48 -17.42
C VAL A 39 -13.79 2.45 -18.90
N ASP A 40 -13.16 1.53 -19.63
CA ASP A 40 -13.35 1.30 -21.06
C ASP A 40 -13.00 -0.17 -21.39
N GLU A 41 -12.89 -0.50 -22.68
CA GLU A 41 -12.57 -1.86 -23.14
C GLU A 41 -11.15 -2.33 -22.73
N TYR A 42 -10.26 -1.41 -22.42
CA TYR A 42 -8.83 -1.61 -22.20
C TYR A 42 -8.37 -1.32 -20.77
N THR A 43 -9.17 -0.65 -19.95
CA THR A 43 -8.74 -0.10 -18.66
C THR A 43 -9.68 -0.50 -17.51
N LYS A 44 -9.09 -0.97 -16.42
CA LYS A 44 -9.75 -1.17 -15.12
C LYS A 44 -9.25 -0.12 -14.13
N ARG A 45 -10.18 0.47 -13.38
CA ARG A 45 -9.90 1.39 -12.28
C ARG A 45 -10.03 0.67 -10.95
N TYR A 46 -8.98 0.75 -10.14
CA TYR A 46 -8.96 0.28 -8.77
C TYR A 46 -9.18 1.48 -7.85
N VAL A 47 -10.24 1.43 -7.05
CA VAL A 47 -10.55 2.40 -5.99
C VAL A 47 -10.24 1.72 -4.67
N VAL A 48 -9.18 2.14 -3.97
CA VAL A 48 -8.61 1.43 -2.82
C VAL A 48 -8.75 2.27 -1.56
N LYS A 49 -9.48 1.77 -0.56
CA LYS A 49 -9.58 2.38 0.76
C LYS A 49 -8.34 2.01 1.57
N PHE A 50 -7.57 3.02 1.93
CA PHE A 50 -6.27 2.87 2.57
C PHE A 50 -6.30 3.54 3.95
N LYS A 51 -5.71 2.85 4.94
CA LYS A 51 -5.62 3.33 6.32
C LYS A 51 -4.16 3.31 6.77
N VAL A 52 -3.77 4.37 7.46
CA VAL A 52 -2.50 4.46 8.19
C VAL A 52 -2.80 4.63 9.67
N ILE A 53 -2.22 3.77 10.50
CA ILE A 53 -2.33 3.83 11.95
C ILE A 53 -0.94 4.13 12.51
N ASN A 54 -0.86 5.13 13.38
CA ASN A 54 0.35 5.48 14.09
C ASN A 54 0.27 5.01 15.54
N ASN A 55 1.03 3.97 15.88
CA ASN A 55 1.12 3.46 17.25
C ASN A 55 2.27 4.11 18.05
N ASP A 56 3.01 5.05 17.47
CA ASP A 56 4.06 5.79 18.17
C ASP A 56 3.44 6.66 19.27
N GLU A 57 4.23 6.97 20.29
CA GLU A 57 3.84 7.82 21.43
C GLU A 57 4.11 9.30 21.17
N VAL A 58 5.06 9.63 20.29
CA VAL A 58 5.61 10.98 20.15
C VAL A 58 5.76 11.40 18.69
N LEU A 59 6.15 10.49 17.81
CA LEU A 59 6.47 10.80 16.41
C LEU A 59 5.21 10.87 15.56
N LYS A 60 5.08 11.95 14.80
CA LYS A 60 4.05 12.12 13.77
C LYS A 60 4.53 11.48 12.46
N HIS A 61 3.64 10.76 11.78
CA HIS A 61 3.88 10.31 10.41
C HIS A 61 3.31 11.30 9.41
N THR A 62 4.17 11.90 8.59
CA THR A 62 3.75 12.72 7.46
C THR A 62 3.86 11.90 6.19
N TRP A 63 2.83 11.88 5.34
CA TRP A 63 2.82 11.09 4.12
C TRP A 63 1.95 11.70 3.03
N LYS A 64 2.12 11.27 1.79
CA LYS A 64 1.39 11.79 0.62
C LYS A 64 0.59 10.68 -0.06
N ASN A 65 -0.36 11.04 -0.92
CA ASN A 65 -1.10 10.08 -1.75
C ASN A 65 -0.21 9.19 -2.65
N SER A 66 1.06 9.54 -2.82
CA SER A 66 2.07 8.69 -3.50
C SER A 66 2.61 7.56 -2.63
N ILE A 67 2.14 7.40 -1.39
CA ILE A 67 2.57 6.40 -0.40
C ILE A 67 2.39 4.97 -0.91
N ALA A 68 1.50 4.70 -1.87
CA ALA A 68 1.33 3.36 -2.41
C ALA A 68 1.30 3.33 -3.93
N TYR A 69 1.63 2.16 -4.48
CA TYR A 69 1.64 1.86 -5.90
C TYR A 69 1.18 0.41 -6.13
N ILE A 70 0.60 0.13 -7.28
CA ILE A 70 0.30 -1.24 -7.69
C ILE A 70 1.46 -1.79 -8.51
N VAL A 71 1.83 -3.05 -8.26
CA VAL A 71 2.77 -3.81 -9.09
C VAL A 71 2.07 -5.06 -9.63
N ASP A 72 2.31 -5.40 -10.90
CA ASP A 72 1.81 -6.65 -11.47
C ASP A 72 2.83 -7.80 -11.36
N SER A 73 2.43 -9.01 -11.76
CA SER A 73 3.29 -10.18 -11.81
C SER A 73 4.52 -10.05 -12.73
N LYS A 74 4.54 -9.07 -13.64
CA LYS A 74 5.66 -8.79 -14.54
C LYS A 74 6.58 -7.69 -13.99
N GLY A 75 6.25 -7.10 -12.84
CA GLY A 75 7.00 -6.01 -12.24
C GLY A 75 6.65 -4.62 -12.76
N ASN A 76 5.59 -4.47 -13.58
CA ASN A 76 5.13 -3.16 -14.03
C ASN A 76 4.55 -2.38 -12.85
N ILE A 77 4.89 -1.09 -12.76
CA ILE A 77 4.47 -0.20 -11.67
C ILE A 77 3.37 0.73 -12.16
N TYR A 78 2.28 0.81 -11.39
CA TYR A 78 1.15 1.69 -11.62
C TYR A 78 1.02 2.64 -10.42
N ASN A 79 1.17 3.93 -10.68
CA ASN A 79 1.09 4.97 -9.66
C ASN A 79 -0.35 5.46 -9.47
N ASN A 80 -0.61 5.98 -8.28
CA ASN A 80 -1.89 6.59 -7.94
C ASN A 80 -2.18 7.81 -8.84
N ASN A 81 -3.42 7.92 -9.31
CA ASN A 81 -3.89 8.98 -10.19
C ASN A 81 -4.45 10.15 -9.37
N LYS A 82 -3.55 11.05 -8.96
CA LYS A 82 -3.87 12.25 -8.18
C LYS A 82 -5.01 13.09 -8.78
N LYS A 83 -5.00 13.29 -10.11
CA LYS A 83 -6.02 14.11 -10.78
C LYS A 83 -7.42 13.53 -10.62
N LEU A 84 -7.53 12.20 -10.68
CA LEU A 84 -8.81 11.52 -10.47
C LEU A 84 -9.22 11.49 -9.01
N GLN A 85 -8.28 11.34 -8.08
CA GLN A 85 -8.61 11.41 -6.64
C GLN A 85 -9.25 12.75 -6.29
N ILE A 86 -8.67 13.87 -6.76
CA ILE A 86 -9.20 15.21 -6.50
C ILE A 86 -10.63 15.32 -7.06
N LYS A 87 -10.83 14.93 -8.31
CA LYS A 87 -12.16 14.94 -8.95
C LYS A 87 -13.17 14.03 -8.23
N LEU A 88 -12.75 12.85 -7.78
CA LEU A 88 -13.63 11.95 -7.05
C LEU A 88 -14.00 12.56 -5.69
N ASN A 89 -13.04 13.17 -4.99
CA ASN A 89 -13.29 13.83 -3.71
C ASN A 89 -14.23 15.04 -3.82
N GLU A 90 -14.23 15.73 -4.97
CA GLU A 90 -15.20 16.80 -5.26
C GLU A 90 -16.64 16.28 -5.40
N LEU A 91 -16.81 15.02 -5.83
CA LEU A 91 -18.12 14.38 -6.03
C LEU A 91 -18.59 13.61 -4.79
N GLU A 92 -17.69 12.84 -4.17
CA GLU A 92 -17.90 12.04 -2.98
C GLU A 92 -16.70 12.27 -2.04
N PRO A 93 -16.81 13.19 -1.07
CA PRO A 93 -15.70 13.55 -0.21
C PRO A 93 -15.20 12.36 0.63
N PHE A 94 -13.89 12.12 0.56
CA PHE A 94 -13.16 11.17 1.40
C PHE A 94 -11.97 11.84 2.09
N GLU A 95 -12.11 13.15 2.35
CA GLU A 95 -11.12 13.99 3.04
C GLU A 95 -9.75 13.97 2.37
N TRP A 96 -9.73 14.07 1.04
CA TRP A 96 -8.47 14.14 0.31
C TRP A 96 -7.60 15.31 0.77
N GLN A 97 -6.33 15.04 1.04
CA GLN A 97 -5.31 16.04 1.38
C GLN A 97 -4.10 15.90 0.46
N ASN A 98 -3.38 16.99 0.19
CA ASN A 98 -2.11 16.90 -0.55
C ASN A 98 -1.04 16.13 0.26
N GLU A 99 -1.07 16.28 1.57
CA GLU A 99 -0.18 15.68 2.56
C GLU A 99 -1.05 15.38 3.80
N TYR A 100 -0.86 14.20 4.37
CA TYR A 100 -1.56 13.72 5.55
C TYR A 100 -0.61 13.70 6.73
N HIS A 101 -1.18 13.82 7.93
CA HIS A 101 -0.46 13.86 9.17
C HIS A 101 -1.11 12.91 10.18
N THR A 102 -0.58 11.69 10.27
CA THR A 102 -1.05 10.73 11.28
C THR A 102 -0.30 10.99 12.59
N TYR A 103 -0.96 11.66 13.52
CA TYR A 103 -0.43 12.01 14.84
C TYR A 103 -0.23 10.76 15.73
N PRO A 104 0.56 10.86 16.81
CA PRO A 104 0.70 9.76 17.77
C PRO A 104 -0.64 9.22 18.24
N LYS A 105 -0.75 7.89 18.33
CA LYS A 105 -1.97 7.17 18.73
C LYS A 105 -3.22 7.51 17.90
N SER A 106 -3.04 7.92 16.65
CA SER A 106 -4.14 8.26 15.74
C SER A 106 -4.11 7.39 14.48
N GLU A 107 -5.20 7.48 13.71
CA GLU A 107 -5.29 6.90 12.38
C GLU A 107 -5.75 7.94 11.36
N GLU A 108 -5.36 7.74 10.10
CA GLU A 108 -5.78 8.52 8.95
C GLU A 108 -6.24 7.57 7.84
N THR A 109 -7.26 7.99 7.09
CA THR A 109 -7.78 7.20 5.97
C THR A 109 -7.85 8.02 4.70
N THR A 110 -7.69 7.36 3.56
CA THR A 110 -7.89 7.98 2.25
C THR A 110 -8.31 6.94 1.21
N THR A 111 -8.73 7.42 0.04
CA THR A 111 -9.01 6.60 -1.13
C THR A 111 -7.95 6.83 -2.20
N LEU A 112 -7.23 5.78 -2.58
CA LEU A 112 -6.25 5.78 -3.67
C LEU A 112 -6.88 5.26 -4.96
N ILE A 113 -6.54 5.84 -6.11
CA ILE A 113 -7.13 5.50 -7.41
C ILE A 113 -6.03 5.09 -8.39
N PHE A 114 -6.16 3.91 -8.99
CA PHE A 114 -5.19 3.42 -9.97
C PHE A 114 -5.90 2.99 -11.25
N ASP A 115 -5.40 3.43 -12.40
CA ASP A 115 -5.87 2.95 -13.70
C ASP A 115 -4.85 1.96 -14.26
N LEU A 116 -5.31 0.73 -14.50
CA LEU A 116 -4.50 -0.40 -14.96
C LEU A 116 -5.05 -0.93 -16.29
N PRO A 117 -4.21 -1.41 -17.21
CA PRO A 117 -4.67 -2.17 -18.35
C PRO A 117 -5.48 -3.41 -17.92
N LYS A 118 -6.58 -3.71 -18.61
CA LYS A 118 -7.51 -4.82 -18.30
C LYS A 118 -6.84 -6.19 -18.27
N LYS A 119 -5.73 -6.34 -18.98
CA LYS A 119 -4.92 -7.58 -19.07
C LYS A 119 -3.87 -7.72 -17.95
N VAL A 120 -3.81 -6.78 -16.99
CA VAL A 120 -2.92 -6.89 -15.83
C VAL A 120 -3.30 -8.12 -15.01
N ALA A 121 -2.33 -9.01 -14.81
CA ALA A 121 -2.50 -10.23 -14.04
C ALA A 121 -1.84 -10.10 -12.66
N LYS A 122 -2.60 -10.46 -11.62
CA LYS A 122 -2.19 -10.41 -10.21
C LYS A 122 -1.66 -9.02 -9.82
N PRO A 123 -2.52 -7.99 -9.81
CA PRO A 123 -2.17 -6.69 -9.25
C PRO A 123 -2.00 -6.80 -7.73
N TYR A 124 -0.89 -6.28 -7.21
CA TYR A 124 -0.64 -6.18 -5.78
C TYR A 124 -0.37 -4.73 -5.38
N LEU A 125 -0.99 -4.25 -4.30
CA LEU A 125 -0.64 -2.95 -3.71
C LEU A 125 0.65 -3.08 -2.90
N LYS A 126 1.55 -2.11 -3.05
CA LYS A 126 2.74 -1.95 -2.22
C LYS A 126 2.78 -0.56 -1.62
N VAL A 127 3.24 -0.48 -0.38
CA VAL A 127 3.49 0.78 0.31
C VAL A 127 4.95 1.17 0.09
N LYS A 128 5.20 2.44 -0.21
CA LYS A 128 6.52 3.07 -0.24
C LYS A 128 6.86 3.41 1.20
N GLY A 129 7.85 2.73 1.75
CA GLY A 129 8.41 3.11 3.04
C GLY A 129 9.12 4.44 2.85
N GLU A 130 8.68 5.47 3.58
CA GLU A 130 9.51 6.66 3.76
C GLU A 130 10.57 6.31 4.80
N PHE A 131 11.84 6.56 4.46
CA PHE A 131 12.99 6.11 5.23
C PHE A 131 13.12 6.94 6.52
N PHE A 132 13.09 6.30 7.69
CA PHE A 132 13.57 6.91 8.92
C PHE A 132 15.04 6.51 9.15
N ILE A 133 15.83 7.41 9.73
CA ILE A 133 17.27 7.19 9.95
C ILE A 133 17.43 6.17 11.08
N GLY A 134 17.53 4.88 10.73
CA GLY A 134 17.66 3.77 11.67
C GLY A 134 17.37 2.37 11.06
N ASP A 135 16.58 2.30 10.00
CA ASP A 135 15.81 1.08 9.66
C ASP A 135 16.53 0.04 8.76
N VAL A 136 17.86 -0.01 8.72
CA VAL A 136 18.57 -0.77 7.66
C VAL A 136 18.19 -2.27 7.60
N LEU A 137 17.84 -2.90 8.72
CA LEU A 137 17.50 -4.33 8.80
C LEU A 137 16.01 -4.62 8.51
N ASP A 138 15.07 -3.83 9.05
CA ASP A 138 13.61 -4.03 8.87
C ASP A 138 13.13 -3.70 7.44
N LEU A 139 13.93 -2.93 6.70
CA LEU A 139 13.66 -2.57 5.29
C LEU A 139 13.51 -3.78 4.36
N SER A 140 14.22 -4.88 4.62
CA SER A 140 14.23 -6.02 3.68
C SER A 140 12.93 -6.81 3.72
N GLU A 141 12.28 -6.87 4.89
CA GLU A 141 11.01 -7.57 5.09
C GLU A 141 9.83 -6.69 4.66
N TYR A 142 9.86 -5.41 5.03
CA TYR A 142 8.84 -4.44 4.62
C TYR A 142 8.76 -4.29 3.08
N LYS A 143 9.91 -4.21 2.39
CA LYS A 143 9.95 -4.15 0.91
C LYS A 143 9.30 -5.36 0.24
N LYS A 144 9.15 -6.49 0.95
CA LYS A 144 8.60 -7.73 0.39
C LYS A 144 7.08 -7.85 0.57
N MET A 145 6.46 -7.09 1.49
CA MET A 145 5.01 -7.14 1.74
C MET A 145 4.21 -6.53 0.59
N LYS A 146 3.15 -7.22 0.14
CA LYS A 146 2.23 -6.73 -0.91
C LYS A 146 0.80 -7.19 -0.63
N VAL A 147 -0.20 -6.34 -0.90
CA VAL A 147 -1.62 -6.67 -0.73
C VAL A 147 -2.23 -7.18 -2.03
N LYS A 148 -2.94 -8.32 -2.01
CA LYS A 148 -3.66 -8.86 -3.17
C LYS A 148 -4.88 -8.02 -3.52
N LEU A 149 -5.06 -7.70 -4.81
CA LEU A 149 -6.20 -6.94 -5.34
C LEU A 149 -6.98 -7.71 -6.43
N PHE A 150 -7.09 -9.03 -6.32
CA PHE A 150 -7.73 -9.89 -7.33
C PHE A 150 -8.45 -11.09 -6.72
#